data_AF-A0A819VIC9-F1
#
_entry.id   AF-A0A819VIC9-F1
#
_cell.length_a   1.000
_cell.length_b   1.000
_cell.length_c   1.000
_cell.angle_alpha   90.00
_cell.angle_beta   90.00
_cell.angle_gamma   90.00
#
_symmetry.space_group_name_H-M   'P 1'
#
loop_
_entity.id
_entity.type
_entity.pdbx_description
1 polymer ?
#
loop_
_entity_poly.entity_id
_entity_poly.type
_entity_poly.pdbx_seq_one_letter_code
_entity_poly.pdbx_strand_id
1 'polypeptide(L)'
;MIAIFSACIVRTVEKIEYVPSHIKFSQLVRNYPSTLHCPCSKFGITYDTFVTIQVNFHQVCSSQFIQQTWIDSIFNQQNMLSLSSDDFRRTLSFFWQVIAGFCMMSNRTWIDTVTSFDASRILSPRATAEEVVRNQVQADLNNYIILAQATFARSLLAIRRTTSANQIISALATNFYLHYLPTDLDSSESPKMSPRIFNNCSCLNIAGCPHPATFNDNYNHIVTIPGLIDDCLIIDGTLSSTLECYYNQTCLSLLHPSLTIDVEPLINTRNKYFMSYTHRFDVLFIITTIIGIFGGLSFALRFISPFIAAIVLRWKNRRVFEDNVEHVMPTQQHQ
;
A
#
# COMPACT_ATOMS: atom_id res chain seq x y z
N MET A 1 3.74 77.32 -24.96
CA MET A 1 3.78 76.08 -24.17
C MET A 1 3.62 74.93 -25.15
N ILE A 2 4.71 74.23 -25.50
CA ILE A 2 4.66 73.07 -26.40
C ILE A 2 4.60 71.83 -25.51
N ALA A 3 3.46 71.16 -25.49
CA ALA A 3 3.31 69.88 -24.81
C ALA A 3 3.79 68.76 -25.74
N ILE A 4 4.96 68.19 -25.45
CA ILE A 4 5.48 67.03 -26.16
C ILE A 4 4.80 65.79 -25.57
N PHE A 5 3.79 65.27 -26.27
CA PHE A 5 3.25 63.94 -25.98
C PHE A 5 4.24 62.90 -26.48
N SER A 6 5.01 62.33 -25.55
CA SER A 6 5.87 61.18 -25.84
C SER A 6 4.97 59.94 -25.91
N ALA A 7 4.61 59.52 -27.13
CA ALA A 7 3.90 58.27 -27.34
C ALA A 7 4.89 57.10 -27.22
N CYS A 8 4.90 56.43 -26.06
CA CYS A 8 5.64 55.19 -25.89
C CYS A 8 4.93 54.05 -26.64
N ILE A 9 5.46 53.67 -27.80
CA ILE A 9 5.00 52.47 -28.52
C ILE A 9 5.63 51.25 -27.84
N VAL A 10 4.82 50.47 -27.14
CA VAL A 10 5.25 49.17 -26.62
C VAL A 10 5.42 48.22 -27.81
N ARG A 11 6.63 47.70 -28.02
CA ARG A 11 6.91 46.66 -29.02
C ARG A 11 7.18 45.34 -28.33
N THR A 12 6.45 44.31 -28.74
CA THR A 12 6.74 42.92 -28.36
C THR A 12 7.89 42.42 -29.22
N VAL A 13 8.94 41.90 -28.60
CA VAL A 13 10.09 41.28 -29.30
C VAL A 13 10.10 39.80 -28.99
N GLU A 14 10.14 38.98 -30.02
CA GLU A 14 10.30 37.53 -29.88
C GLU A 14 11.78 37.18 -29.76
N LYS A 15 12.14 36.38 -28.76
CA LYS A 15 13.51 35.89 -28.55
C LYS A 15 13.47 34.38 -28.34
N ILE A 16 14.30 33.67 -29.11
CA ILE A 16 14.43 32.22 -29.04
C ILE A 16 15.66 31.89 -28.20
N GLU A 17 15.49 31.00 -27.21
CA GLU A 17 16.57 30.45 -26.40
C GLU A 17 16.64 28.93 -26.65
N TYR A 18 17.80 28.43 -27.10
CA TYR A 18 17.99 27.01 -27.39
C TYR A 18 18.51 26.28 -26.15
N VAL A 19 17.82 25.20 -25.75
CA VAL A 19 18.21 24.29 -24.64
C VAL A 19 18.69 25.06 -23.39
N PRO A 20 17.82 25.87 -22.77
CA PRO A 20 18.21 26.65 -21.59
C PRO A 20 18.64 25.75 -20.45
N SER A 21 19.64 26.18 -19.68
CA SER A 21 19.98 25.54 -18.40
C SER A 21 18.80 25.62 -17.44
N HIS A 22 18.76 24.74 -16.43
CA HIS A 22 17.71 24.77 -15.41
C HIS A 22 17.53 26.18 -14.80
N ILE A 23 18.63 26.83 -14.40
CA ILE A 23 18.61 28.18 -13.81
C ILE A 23 18.00 29.19 -14.79
N LYS A 24 18.39 29.13 -16.07
CA LYS A 24 17.89 30.04 -17.11
C LYS A 24 16.40 29.81 -17.36
N PHE A 25 15.96 28.56 -17.40
CA PHE A 25 14.54 28.21 -17.53
C PHE A 25 13.72 28.73 -16.33
N SER A 26 14.17 28.51 -15.09
CA SER A 26 13.47 29.00 -13.89
C SER A 26 13.39 30.53 -13.85
N GLN A 27 14.39 31.24 -14.39
CA GLN A 27 14.33 32.70 -14.55
C GLN A 27 13.32 33.11 -15.62
N LEU A 28 13.32 32.45 -16.78
CA LEU A 28 12.38 32.75 -17.87
C LEU A 28 10.93 32.50 -17.46
N VAL A 29 10.65 31.40 -16.74
CA VAL A 29 9.30 31.10 -16.22
C VAL A 29 8.81 32.19 -15.26
N ARG A 30 9.70 32.71 -14.40
CA ARG A 30 9.36 33.79 -13.46
C ARG A 30 9.14 35.14 -14.16
N ASN A 31 9.94 35.45 -15.16
CA ASN A 31 9.90 36.75 -15.83
C ASN A 31 8.80 36.83 -16.91
N TYR A 32 8.43 35.69 -17.51
CA TYR A 32 7.53 35.63 -18.66
C TYR A 32 6.47 34.52 -18.53
N PRO A 33 5.72 34.41 -17.42
CA PRO A 33 4.86 33.26 -17.13
C PRO A 33 3.73 33.03 -18.15
N SER A 34 3.20 34.10 -18.76
CA SER A 34 2.08 34.02 -19.71
C SER A 34 2.51 33.95 -21.18
N THR A 35 3.75 34.30 -21.50
CA THR A 35 4.24 34.43 -22.89
C THR A 35 5.35 33.44 -23.23
N LEU A 36 5.95 32.78 -22.23
CA LEU A 36 6.98 31.78 -22.45
C LEU A 36 6.40 30.51 -23.09
N HIS A 37 6.93 30.14 -24.25
CA HIS A 37 6.61 28.89 -24.92
C HIS A 37 7.84 27.97 -24.96
N CYS A 38 7.78 26.84 -24.24
CA CYS A 38 8.87 25.87 -24.18
C CYS A 38 8.34 24.48 -24.53
N PRO A 39 8.30 24.09 -25.82
CA PRO A 39 7.90 22.75 -26.21
C PRO A 39 8.98 21.73 -25.82
N CYS A 40 8.56 20.54 -25.39
CA CYS A 40 9.50 19.45 -25.11
C CYS A 40 9.95 18.76 -26.41
N SER A 41 11.23 18.33 -26.47
CA SER A 41 11.74 17.49 -27.56
C SER A 41 11.27 16.03 -27.48
N LYS A 42 10.91 15.58 -26.27
CA LYS A 42 10.30 14.27 -26.01
C LYS A 42 9.00 14.49 -25.24
N PHE A 43 7.95 13.79 -25.65
CA PHE A 43 6.63 13.88 -24.98
C PHE A 43 6.61 13.26 -23.57
N GLY A 44 7.48 12.27 -23.32
CA GLY A 44 7.54 11.60 -22.03
C GLY A 44 8.91 11.07 -21.65
N ILE A 45 9.22 11.15 -20.36
CA ILE A 45 10.50 10.76 -19.75
C ILE A 45 10.20 9.72 -18.67
N THR A 46 10.93 8.62 -18.66
CA THR A 46 10.79 7.56 -17.64
C THR A 46 11.35 8.03 -16.30
N TYR A 47 10.74 7.62 -15.19
CA TYR A 47 11.15 8.10 -13.86
C TYR A 47 12.56 7.65 -13.48
N ASP A 48 13.01 6.48 -13.94
CA ASP A 48 14.36 5.95 -13.73
C ASP A 48 15.49 6.90 -14.17
N THR A 49 15.21 7.83 -15.10
CA THR A 49 16.20 8.79 -15.59
C THR A 49 16.53 9.91 -14.61
N PHE A 50 15.68 10.16 -13.61
CA PHE A 50 15.87 11.28 -12.67
C PHE A 50 15.40 11.00 -11.24
N VAL A 51 14.80 9.84 -10.95
CA VAL A 51 14.40 9.41 -9.61
C VAL A 51 15.25 8.21 -9.20
N THR A 52 15.64 8.15 -7.92
CA THR A 52 16.32 6.99 -7.33
C THR A 52 15.55 6.57 -6.09
N ILE A 53 15.08 5.32 -6.08
CA ILE A 53 14.34 4.74 -4.95
C ILE A 53 15.24 3.74 -4.23
N GLN A 54 15.30 3.84 -2.90
CA GLN A 54 15.95 2.87 -2.03
C GLN A 54 14.93 2.31 -1.05
N VAL A 55 14.73 0.99 -1.09
CA VAL A 55 13.83 0.29 -0.19
C VAL A 55 14.64 -0.32 0.94
N ASN A 56 14.31 0.07 2.18
CA ASN A 56 14.95 -0.45 3.38
C ASN A 56 14.02 -1.45 4.06
N PHE A 57 14.44 -2.70 4.12
CA PHE A 57 13.70 -3.76 4.80
C PHE A 57 14.02 -3.82 6.28
N HIS A 58 13.10 -4.42 7.04
CA HIS A 58 13.32 -4.73 8.43
C HIS A 58 14.55 -5.65 8.58
N GLN A 59 15.41 -5.39 9.57
CA GLN A 59 16.67 -6.16 9.74
C GLN A 59 16.48 -7.67 9.91
N VAL A 60 15.30 -8.09 10.37
CA VAL A 60 14.95 -9.51 10.47
C VAL A 60 15.03 -10.22 9.11
N CYS A 61 14.72 -9.49 8.03
CA CYS A 61 14.76 -10.00 6.65
C CYS A 61 16.17 -10.21 6.10
N SER A 62 17.20 -9.85 6.86
CA SER A 62 18.60 -10.14 6.56
C SER A 62 19.30 -10.86 7.72
N SER A 63 18.53 -11.36 8.70
CA SER A 63 19.06 -12.03 9.89
C SER A 63 19.16 -13.54 9.70
N GLN A 64 19.85 -14.21 10.63
CA GLN A 64 19.91 -15.67 10.67
C GLN A 64 18.53 -16.33 10.86
N PHE A 65 17.59 -15.64 11.50
CA PHE A 65 16.31 -16.22 11.91
C PHE A 65 15.37 -16.60 10.75
N ILE A 66 15.58 -16.02 9.57
CA ILE A 66 14.81 -16.35 8.36
C ILE A 66 15.51 -17.39 7.47
N GLN A 67 16.70 -17.85 7.85
CA GLN A 67 17.44 -18.85 7.09
C GLN A 67 16.84 -20.24 7.32
N GLN A 68 16.81 -21.06 6.27
CA GLN A 68 16.27 -22.42 6.36
C GLN A 68 17.02 -23.28 7.38
N THR A 69 18.35 -23.13 7.47
CA THR A 69 19.20 -23.81 8.45
C THR A 69 18.80 -23.53 9.90
N TRP A 70 18.45 -22.28 10.20
CA TRP A 70 17.91 -21.89 11.50
C TRP A 70 16.56 -22.54 11.77
N ILE A 71 15.63 -22.38 10.83
CA ILE A 71 14.26 -22.91 10.92
C ILE A 71 14.27 -24.43 11.14
N ASP A 72 15.10 -25.15 10.40
CA ASP A 72 15.27 -26.61 10.51
C ASP A 72 15.85 -27.01 11.87
N SER A 73 16.80 -26.22 12.39
CA SER A 73 17.37 -26.44 13.72
C SER A 73 16.31 -26.31 14.82
N ILE A 74 15.43 -25.29 14.72
CA ILE A 74 14.29 -25.14 15.63
C ILE A 74 13.34 -26.31 15.51
N PHE A 75 12.98 -26.69 14.28
CA PHE A 75 12.06 -27.81 14.03
C PHE A 75 12.57 -29.13 14.60
N ASN A 76 13.86 -29.42 14.43
CA ASN A 76 14.48 -30.61 15.00
C ASN A 76 14.47 -30.59 16.53
N GLN A 77 14.75 -29.44 17.15
CA GLN A 77 14.66 -29.29 18.61
C GLN A 77 13.24 -29.54 19.12
N GLN A 78 12.22 -29.02 18.42
CA GLN A 78 10.81 -29.23 18.78
C GLN A 78 10.44 -30.71 18.80
N ASN A 79 10.85 -31.48 17.79
CA ASN A 79 10.52 -32.91 17.69
C ASN A 79 11.18 -33.76 18.78
N MET A 80 12.30 -33.29 19.35
CA MET A 80 12.96 -33.96 20.47
C MET A 80 12.27 -33.69 21.82
N LEU A 81 11.45 -32.63 21.90
CA LEU A 81 10.79 -32.22 23.14
C LEU A 81 9.34 -32.71 23.17
N SER A 82 8.94 -33.36 24.27
CA SER A 82 7.54 -33.70 24.53
C SER A 82 6.78 -32.46 25.05
N LEU A 83 6.56 -31.50 24.16
CA LEU A 83 5.89 -30.22 24.49
C LEU A 83 4.39 -30.44 24.68
N SER A 84 3.69 -29.66 25.50
CA SER A 84 2.21 -29.70 25.56
C SER A 84 1.60 -29.08 24.30
N SER A 85 0.32 -29.32 24.00
CA SER A 85 -0.36 -28.73 22.83
C SER A 85 -0.35 -27.20 22.83
N ASP A 86 -0.32 -26.61 24.03
CA ASP A 86 -0.46 -25.17 24.24
C ASP A 86 0.91 -24.48 24.43
N ASP A 87 2.00 -25.24 24.29
CA ASP A 87 3.36 -24.71 24.35
C ASP A 87 3.73 -24.03 23.03
N PHE A 88 3.93 -22.70 23.07
CA PHE A 88 4.28 -21.91 21.89
C PHE A 88 5.52 -22.43 21.16
N ARG A 89 6.44 -23.08 21.89
CA ARG A 89 7.65 -23.61 21.27
C ARG A 89 7.31 -24.64 20.20
N ARG A 90 6.13 -25.27 20.19
CA ARG A 90 5.67 -26.15 19.09
C ARG A 90 5.48 -25.43 17.75
N THR A 91 5.08 -24.16 17.76
CA THR A 91 4.79 -23.38 16.55
C THR A 91 5.95 -22.48 16.13
N LEU A 92 7.03 -22.42 16.92
CA LEU A 92 8.15 -21.50 16.74
C LEU A 92 8.88 -21.60 15.39
N SER A 93 9.14 -22.81 14.88
CA SER A 93 9.71 -23.01 13.54
C SER A 93 8.80 -22.43 12.46
N PHE A 94 7.49 -22.61 12.57
CA PHE A 94 6.49 -22.09 11.64
C PHE A 94 6.30 -20.58 11.75
N PHE A 95 6.39 -20.01 12.95
CA PHE A 95 6.48 -18.57 13.14
C PHE A 95 7.61 -17.97 12.30
N TRP A 96 8.80 -18.58 12.35
CA TRP A 96 9.93 -18.15 11.54
C TRP A 96 9.77 -18.40 10.04
N GLN A 97 9.12 -19.50 9.64
CA GLN A 97 8.74 -19.72 8.24
C GLN A 97 7.79 -18.63 7.72
N VAL A 98 6.82 -18.19 8.54
CA VAL A 98 5.91 -17.10 8.17
C VAL A 98 6.68 -15.78 8.02
N ILE A 99 7.59 -15.44 8.94
CA ILE A 99 8.42 -14.24 8.82
C ILE A 99 9.30 -14.29 7.57
N ALA A 100 9.95 -15.43 7.30
CA ALA A 100 10.74 -15.62 6.09
C ALA A 100 9.88 -15.44 4.82
N GLY A 101 8.67 -16.00 4.82
CA GLY A 101 7.68 -15.81 3.77
C GLY A 101 7.29 -14.35 3.58
N PHE A 102 7.02 -13.62 4.66
CA PHE A 102 6.73 -12.18 4.61
C PHE A 102 7.89 -11.35 4.09
N CYS A 103 9.13 -11.65 4.50
CA CYS A 103 10.31 -11.00 3.98
C CYS A 103 10.48 -11.25 2.47
N MET A 104 10.30 -12.49 2.03
CA MET A 104 10.36 -12.86 0.61
C MET A 104 9.27 -12.15 -0.21
N MET A 105 8.03 -12.16 0.28
CA MET A 105 6.91 -11.52 -0.41
C MET A 105 7.09 -10.01 -0.47
N SER A 106 7.48 -9.38 0.65
CA SER A 106 7.74 -7.94 0.72
C SER A 106 8.84 -7.55 -0.25
N ASN A 107 9.93 -8.32 -0.31
CA ASN A 107 11.02 -8.06 -1.24
C ASN A 107 10.56 -8.10 -2.70
N ARG A 108 9.87 -9.17 -3.10
CA ARG A 108 9.32 -9.29 -4.46
C ARG A 108 8.35 -8.16 -4.79
N THR A 109 7.38 -7.89 -3.91
CA THR A 109 6.39 -6.81 -4.11
C THR A 109 7.07 -5.46 -4.31
N TRP A 110 8.08 -5.12 -3.52
CA TRP A 110 8.76 -3.84 -3.65
C TRP A 110 9.67 -3.77 -4.86
N ILE A 111 10.36 -4.86 -5.22
CA ILE A 111 11.13 -4.93 -6.48
C ILE A 111 10.20 -4.71 -7.68
N ASP A 112 9.06 -5.40 -7.72
CA ASP A 112 8.08 -5.27 -8.81
C ASP A 112 7.48 -3.85 -8.85
N THR A 113 7.21 -3.27 -7.69
CA THR A 113 6.68 -1.91 -7.55
C THR A 113 7.67 -0.87 -8.06
N VAL A 114 8.94 -0.95 -7.66
CA VAL A 114 9.99 -0.04 -8.12
C VAL A 114 10.23 -0.20 -9.62
N THR A 115 10.33 -1.44 -10.12
CA THR A 115 10.47 -1.71 -11.56
C THR A 115 9.32 -1.11 -12.37
N SER A 116 8.09 -1.22 -11.87
CA SER A 116 6.91 -0.67 -12.52
C SER A 116 6.87 0.87 -12.47
N PHE A 117 7.32 1.47 -11.37
CA PHE A 117 7.44 2.92 -11.23
C PHE A 117 8.52 3.47 -12.16
N ASP A 118 9.70 2.86 -12.17
CA ASP A 118 10.85 3.23 -12.99
C ASP A 118 10.52 3.22 -14.49
N ALA A 119 9.77 2.20 -14.94
CA ALA A 119 9.28 2.09 -16.31
C ALA A 119 8.15 3.09 -16.66
N SER A 120 7.47 3.66 -15.65
CA SER A 120 6.41 4.64 -15.87
C SER A 120 6.98 6.02 -16.22
N ARG A 121 6.15 6.90 -16.80
CA ARG A 121 6.61 8.12 -17.47
C ARG A 121 5.84 9.33 -17.01
N ILE A 122 6.57 10.43 -16.78
CA ILE A 122 5.96 11.74 -16.73
C ILE A 122 5.70 12.21 -18.16
N LEU A 123 4.47 12.67 -18.43
CA LEU A 123 4.05 13.16 -19.73
C LEU A 123 3.85 14.67 -19.65
N SER A 124 4.57 15.41 -20.48
CA SER A 124 4.36 16.84 -20.59
C SER A 124 4.71 17.37 -21.98
N PRO A 125 3.78 18.03 -22.67
CA PRO A 125 4.05 18.63 -23.98
C PRO A 125 4.94 19.87 -23.88
N ARG A 126 5.15 20.42 -22.66
CA ARG A 126 5.92 21.64 -22.43
C ARG A 126 6.88 21.49 -21.25
N ALA A 127 7.99 22.21 -21.29
CA ALA A 127 8.91 22.25 -20.17
C ALA A 127 8.16 22.70 -18.92
N THR A 128 8.29 21.93 -17.85
CA THR A 128 7.50 22.04 -16.63
C THR A 128 8.42 22.46 -15.48
N ALA A 129 7.93 23.29 -14.56
CA ALA A 129 8.70 23.71 -13.40
C ALA A 129 9.05 22.52 -12.49
N GLU A 130 10.24 22.53 -11.89
CA GLU A 130 10.75 21.46 -11.01
C GLU A 130 9.76 21.09 -9.89
N GLU A 131 9.13 22.08 -9.27
CA GLU A 131 8.16 21.86 -8.20
C GLU A 131 6.95 21.04 -8.67
N VAL A 132 6.46 21.29 -9.88
CA VAL A 132 5.33 20.54 -10.47
C VAL A 132 5.77 19.10 -10.76
N VAL A 133 6.97 18.92 -11.30
CA VAL A 133 7.55 17.57 -11.53
C VAL A 133 7.68 16.82 -10.20
N ARG A 134 8.22 17.45 -9.16
CA ARG A 134 8.38 16.84 -7.83
C ARG A 134 7.05 16.47 -7.21
N ASN A 135 6.04 17.33 -7.30
CA ASN A 135 4.71 17.05 -6.77
C ASN A 135 4.05 15.88 -7.49
N GLN A 136 4.19 15.80 -8.82
CA GLN A 136 3.67 14.69 -9.61
C GLN A 136 4.38 13.37 -9.29
N VAL A 137 5.72 13.39 -9.23
CA VAL A 137 6.54 12.22 -8.81
C VAL A 137 6.08 11.70 -7.46
N GLN A 138 5.89 12.59 -6.48
CA GLN A 138 5.47 12.20 -5.14
C GLN A 138 4.06 11.61 -5.12
N ALA A 139 3.13 12.22 -5.87
CA ALA A 139 1.76 11.72 -5.97
C ALA A 139 1.72 10.33 -6.62
N ASP A 140 2.44 10.14 -7.72
CA ASP A 140 2.53 8.86 -8.42
C ASP A 140 3.19 7.80 -7.53
N LEU A 141 4.34 8.12 -6.92
CA LEU A 141 5.02 7.22 -5.99
C LEU A 141 4.11 6.80 -4.82
N ASN A 142 3.37 7.75 -4.24
CA ASN A 142 2.40 7.45 -3.19
C ASN A 142 1.30 6.50 -3.67
N ASN A 143 0.81 6.64 -4.90
CA ASN A 143 -0.16 5.71 -5.47
C ASN A 143 0.40 4.29 -5.58
N TYR A 144 1.65 4.13 -6.02
CA TYR A 144 2.32 2.83 -6.07
C TYR A 144 2.50 2.22 -4.68
N ILE A 145 2.89 3.02 -3.67
CA ILE A 145 3.01 2.58 -2.27
C ILE A 145 1.66 2.05 -1.75
N ILE A 146 0.59 2.81 -1.94
CA ILE A 146 -0.75 2.46 -1.47
C ILE A 146 -1.24 1.19 -2.17
N LEU A 147 -1.03 1.06 -3.49
CA LEU A 147 -1.46 -0.10 -4.26
C LEU A 147 -0.69 -1.37 -3.85
N ALA A 148 0.61 -1.27 -3.61
CA ALA A 148 1.44 -2.38 -3.12
C ALA A 148 0.93 -2.88 -1.76
N GLN A 149 0.72 -1.97 -0.80
CA GLN A 149 0.17 -2.28 0.52
C GLN A 149 -1.23 -2.91 0.43
N ALA A 150 -2.13 -2.32 -0.36
CA ALA A 150 -3.50 -2.82 -0.53
C ALA A 150 -3.53 -4.22 -1.14
N THR A 151 -2.64 -4.51 -2.08
CA THR A 151 -2.58 -5.81 -2.74
C THR A 151 -2.11 -6.88 -1.76
N PHE A 152 -1.06 -6.60 -0.99
CA PHE A 152 -0.60 -7.52 0.05
C PHE A 152 -1.68 -7.78 1.11
N ALA A 153 -2.31 -6.72 1.63
CA ALA A 153 -3.37 -6.84 2.64
C ALA A 153 -4.58 -7.64 2.13
N ARG A 154 -4.98 -7.45 0.86
CA ARG A 154 -6.09 -8.18 0.24
C ARG A 154 -5.79 -9.66 0.10
N SER A 155 -4.60 -10.04 -0.39
CA SER A 155 -4.20 -11.44 -0.51
C SER A 155 -4.21 -12.15 0.84
N LEU A 156 -3.67 -11.49 1.87
CA LEU A 156 -3.66 -12.02 3.22
C LEU A 156 -5.08 -12.19 3.79
N LEU A 157 -5.94 -11.18 3.63
CA LEU A 157 -7.32 -11.22 4.10
C LEU A 157 -8.12 -12.32 3.39
N ALA A 158 -7.86 -12.55 2.10
CA ALA A 158 -8.49 -13.63 1.34
C ALA A 158 -8.10 -15.01 1.92
N ILE A 159 -6.81 -15.24 2.20
CA ILE A 159 -6.34 -16.48 2.83
C ILE A 159 -7.05 -16.70 4.18
N ARG A 160 -7.04 -15.69 5.06
CA ARG A 160 -7.67 -15.75 6.39
C ARG A 160 -9.15 -16.11 6.30
N ARG A 161 -9.90 -15.38 5.47
CA ARG A 161 -11.35 -15.57 5.31
C ARG A 161 -11.68 -16.94 4.72
N THR A 162 -10.91 -17.39 3.72
CA THR A 162 -11.12 -18.71 3.13
C THR A 162 -10.83 -19.81 4.14
N THR A 163 -9.77 -19.70 4.93
CA THR A 163 -9.45 -20.69 5.97
C THR A 163 -10.52 -20.76 7.05
N SER A 164 -10.96 -19.62 7.60
CA SER A 164 -11.94 -19.59 8.69
C SER A 164 -13.35 -19.99 8.22
N ALA A 165 -13.80 -19.50 7.06
CA ALA A 165 -15.16 -19.73 6.56
C ALA A 165 -15.38 -21.18 6.11
N ASN A 166 -14.34 -21.83 5.60
CA ASN A 166 -14.39 -23.24 5.19
C ASN A 166 -13.91 -24.18 6.31
N GLN A 167 -13.64 -23.66 7.50
CA GLN A 167 -13.15 -24.41 8.66
C GLN A 167 -11.91 -25.27 8.35
N ILE A 168 -11.05 -24.83 7.43
CA ILE A 168 -9.90 -25.63 7.00
C ILE A 168 -8.92 -25.78 8.16
N ILE A 169 -8.58 -27.01 8.52
CA ILE A 169 -7.53 -27.30 9.51
C ILE A 169 -6.20 -26.75 8.98
N SER A 170 -5.61 -25.82 9.73
CA SER A 170 -4.26 -25.33 9.46
C SER A 170 -3.25 -26.47 9.62
N ALA A 171 -2.09 -26.35 8.99
CA ALA A 171 -1.03 -27.36 9.09
C ALA A 171 -0.60 -27.66 10.54
N LEU A 172 -0.83 -26.72 11.46
CA LEU A 172 -0.51 -26.85 12.89
C LEU A 172 -1.69 -27.27 13.76
N ALA A 173 -2.89 -27.41 13.18
CA ALA A 173 -4.14 -27.66 13.91
C ALA A 173 -4.38 -26.69 15.09
N THR A 174 -3.91 -25.45 14.95
CA THR A 174 -4.07 -24.35 15.93
C THR A 174 -5.45 -23.70 15.84
N ASN A 175 -6.16 -23.84 14.71
CA ASN A 175 -7.50 -23.31 14.50
C ASN A 175 -8.60 -24.35 14.67
N PHE A 176 -8.44 -25.52 14.08
CA PHE A 176 -9.41 -26.62 14.14
C PHE A 176 -8.68 -27.93 14.44
N TYR A 177 -9.40 -28.85 15.06
CA TYR A 177 -8.93 -30.20 15.30
C TYR A 177 -10.00 -31.22 14.93
N LEU A 178 -9.54 -32.41 14.57
CA LEU A 178 -10.38 -33.56 14.27
C LEU A 178 -10.54 -34.38 15.55
N HIS A 179 -11.76 -34.79 15.88
CA HIS A 179 -12.01 -35.70 16.99
C HIS A 179 -13.13 -36.70 16.68
N TYR A 180 -13.12 -37.79 17.45
CA TYR A 180 -14.18 -38.79 17.51
C TYR A 180 -14.92 -38.63 18.84
N LEU A 181 -16.22 -38.88 18.86
CA LEU A 181 -17.00 -38.77 20.09
C LEU A 181 -16.77 -40.01 20.98
N PRO A 182 -16.61 -39.85 22.31
CA PRO A 182 -16.16 -40.94 23.20
C PRO A 182 -17.14 -42.11 23.38
N THR A 183 -18.41 -41.95 23.00
CA THR A 183 -19.45 -42.97 23.16
C THR A 183 -19.43 -44.05 22.07
N ASP A 184 -18.56 -43.91 21.06
CA ASP A 184 -18.80 -44.48 19.74
C ASP A 184 -17.70 -45.46 19.34
N LEU A 185 -17.49 -46.50 20.16
CA LEU A 185 -16.64 -47.64 19.83
C LEU A 185 -17.29 -48.61 18.82
N ASP A 186 -18.60 -48.46 18.54
CA ASP A 186 -19.30 -49.17 17.48
C ASP A 186 -19.43 -48.28 16.22
N SER A 187 -18.45 -48.49 15.34
CA SER A 187 -18.49 -48.34 13.88
C SER A 187 -19.66 -47.56 13.24
N SER A 188 -19.42 -46.30 12.85
CA SER A 188 -19.70 -45.74 11.50
C SER A 188 -19.84 -44.22 11.44
N GLU A 189 -19.57 -43.45 12.51
CA GLU A 189 -19.65 -41.98 12.40
C GLU A 189 -18.38 -41.34 11.83
N SER A 190 -18.59 -40.38 10.94
CA SER A 190 -17.53 -39.62 10.27
C SER A 190 -16.81 -38.70 11.27
N PRO A 191 -15.49 -38.52 11.13
CA PRO A 191 -14.73 -37.66 12.04
C PRO A 191 -15.27 -36.22 12.01
N LYS A 192 -15.41 -35.60 13.19
CA LYS A 192 -15.96 -34.24 13.32
C LYS A 192 -14.85 -33.23 13.54
N MET A 193 -14.99 -32.09 12.87
CA MET A 193 -14.09 -30.97 12.97
C MET A 193 -14.62 -29.98 14.00
N SER A 194 -13.80 -29.63 14.97
CA SER A 194 -14.15 -28.67 16.03
C SER A 194 -13.15 -27.52 16.09
N PRO A 195 -13.62 -26.29 16.34
CA PRO A 195 -12.72 -25.17 16.55
C PRO A 195 -11.94 -25.35 17.84
N ARG A 196 -10.68 -24.91 17.84
CA ARG A 196 -9.93 -24.67 19.07
C ARG A 196 -10.57 -23.51 19.84
N ILE A 197 -10.52 -23.62 21.16
CA ILE A 197 -11.01 -22.58 22.07
C ILE A 197 -9.86 -22.20 23.00
N PHE A 198 -9.44 -20.94 22.95
CA PHE A 198 -8.39 -20.38 23.79
C PHE A 198 -9.00 -19.30 24.68
N ASN A 199 -8.91 -19.43 26.01
CA ASN A 199 -9.43 -18.45 26.97
C ASN A 199 -10.88 -17.99 26.66
N ASN A 200 -11.78 -18.95 26.39
CA ASN A 200 -13.17 -18.71 26.00
C ASN A 200 -13.38 -17.98 24.66
N CYS A 201 -12.33 -17.85 23.84
CA CYS A 201 -12.39 -17.38 22.46
C CYS A 201 -12.32 -18.57 21.51
N SER A 202 -13.28 -18.66 20.58
CA SER A 202 -13.36 -19.75 19.59
C SER A 202 -12.73 -19.36 18.26
N CYS A 203 -11.96 -20.27 17.67
CA CYS A 203 -11.38 -20.11 16.32
C CYS A 203 -12.39 -20.16 15.16
N LEU A 204 -13.69 -20.24 15.46
CA LEU A 204 -14.73 -19.85 14.50
C LEU A 204 -14.77 -18.33 14.27
N ASN A 205 -14.21 -17.54 15.18
CA ASN A 205 -14.12 -16.10 15.04
C ASN A 205 -13.12 -15.73 13.94
N ILE A 206 -13.59 -15.01 12.91
CA ILE A 206 -12.75 -14.53 11.80
C ILE A 206 -11.68 -13.54 12.29
N ALA A 207 -11.93 -12.84 13.40
CA ALA A 207 -10.96 -11.93 14.00
C ALA A 207 -9.84 -12.65 14.78
N GLY A 208 -9.88 -13.99 14.85
CA GLY A 208 -8.94 -14.77 15.64
C GLY A 208 -9.21 -14.72 17.14
N CYS A 209 -8.25 -15.24 17.89
CA CYS A 209 -8.17 -15.29 19.34
C CYS A 209 -6.74 -14.94 19.78
N PRO A 210 -6.30 -13.67 19.58
CA PRO A 210 -4.95 -13.28 19.94
C PRO A 210 -4.74 -13.35 21.45
N HIS A 211 -3.70 -14.05 21.89
CA HIS A 211 -3.29 -14.11 23.29
C HIS A 211 -1.77 -14.18 23.42
N PRO A 212 -1.20 -13.79 24.57
CA PRO A 212 0.24 -13.90 24.78
C PRO A 212 0.72 -15.33 24.53
N ALA A 213 1.84 -15.46 23.83
CA ALA A 213 2.51 -16.74 23.65
C ALA A 213 3.15 -17.19 24.96
N THR A 214 2.91 -18.44 25.35
CA THR A 214 3.40 -18.98 26.62
C THR A 214 4.00 -20.37 26.47
N PHE A 215 4.80 -20.78 27.44
CA PHE A 215 5.26 -22.16 27.58
C PHE A 215 5.43 -22.51 29.06
N ASN A 216 5.45 -23.80 29.38
CA ASN A 216 5.75 -24.26 30.73
C ASN A 216 7.26 -24.49 30.89
N ASP A 217 7.84 -23.91 31.95
CA ASP A 217 9.21 -24.19 32.33
C ASP A 217 9.34 -25.60 32.95
N ASN A 218 10.56 -25.98 33.32
CA ASN A 218 10.85 -27.29 33.92
C ASN A 218 10.16 -27.52 35.28
N TYR A 219 9.65 -26.46 35.90
CA TYR A 219 8.91 -26.48 37.17
C TYR A 219 7.40 -26.34 36.96
N ASN A 220 6.94 -26.40 35.71
CA ASN A 220 5.54 -26.25 35.31
C ASN A 220 4.94 -24.85 35.60
N HIS A 221 5.77 -23.82 35.69
CA HIS A 221 5.32 -22.43 35.71
C HIS A 221 5.10 -21.92 34.29
N ILE A 222 4.03 -21.16 34.11
CA ILE A 222 3.71 -20.51 32.83
C ILE A 222 4.65 -19.32 32.63
N VAL A 223 5.47 -19.39 31.59
CA VAL A 223 6.35 -18.31 31.15
C VAL A 223 5.73 -17.64 29.93
N THR A 224 5.50 -16.33 30.01
CA THR A 224 5.05 -15.52 28.88
C THR A 224 6.24 -14.99 28.10
N ILE A 225 6.19 -15.11 26.77
CA ILE A 225 7.27 -14.67 25.89
C ILE A 225 7.02 -13.21 25.49
N PRO A 226 7.91 -12.26 25.88
CA PRO A 226 7.74 -10.85 25.56
C PRO A 226 7.57 -10.59 24.07
N GLY A 227 6.46 -9.93 23.73
CA GLY A 227 6.15 -9.51 22.37
C GLY A 227 5.53 -10.58 21.47
N LEU A 228 5.62 -11.86 21.80
CA LEU A 228 5.04 -12.91 20.96
C LEU A 228 3.57 -13.16 21.29
N ILE A 229 2.77 -13.30 20.24
CA ILE A 229 1.33 -13.50 20.28
C ILE A 229 1.01 -14.80 19.55
N ASP A 230 0.23 -15.64 20.22
CA ASP A 230 -0.45 -16.79 19.63
C ASP A 230 -1.83 -16.41 19.16
N ASP A 231 -2.31 -17.12 18.15
CA ASP A 231 -3.64 -16.95 17.59
C ASP A 231 -4.08 -18.27 16.92
N CYS A 232 -5.36 -18.35 16.56
CA CYS A 232 -5.94 -19.45 15.79
C CYS A 232 -5.13 -19.78 14.53
N LEU A 233 -4.64 -18.76 13.83
CA LEU A 233 -3.72 -18.92 12.71
C LEU A 233 -2.36 -18.33 13.06
N ILE A 234 -1.29 -19.09 12.80
CA ILE A 234 0.08 -18.64 13.04
C ILE A 234 0.42 -17.34 12.31
N ILE A 235 -0.19 -17.10 11.14
CA ILE A 235 -0.06 -15.86 10.38
C ILE A 235 -0.60 -14.65 11.17
N ASP A 236 -1.67 -14.85 11.94
CA ASP A 236 -2.36 -13.80 12.70
C ASP A 236 -1.61 -13.50 13.98
N GLY A 237 -1.14 -14.55 14.65
CA GLY A 237 -0.21 -14.43 15.78
C GLY A 237 1.08 -13.72 15.36
N THR A 238 1.68 -14.10 14.23
CA THR A 238 2.91 -13.47 13.71
C THR A 238 2.73 -11.98 13.42
N LEU A 239 1.61 -11.59 12.81
CA LEU A 239 1.34 -10.18 12.50
C LEU A 239 0.96 -9.34 13.72
N SER A 240 0.43 -9.98 14.76
CA SER A 240 0.13 -9.34 16.04
C SER A 240 1.34 -9.29 16.98
N SER A 241 2.35 -10.11 16.70
CA SER A 241 3.59 -10.19 17.49
C SER A 241 4.51 -9.00 17.23
N THR A 242 5.39 -8.76 18.19
CA THR A 242 6.61 -7.97 18.08
C THR A 242 7.80 -8.91 18.18
N LEU A 243 9.01 -8.44 17.85
CA LEU A 243 10.21 -9.26 17.94
C LEU A 243 11.00 -9.02 19.22
N GLU A 244 10.39 -8.41 20.24
CA GLU A 244 11.06 -7.95 21.47
C GLU A 244 11.99 -8.99 22.11
N CYS A 245 11.54 -10.25 22.24
CA CYS A 245 12.35 -11.33 22.79
C CYS A 245 13.67 -11.56 22.02
N TYR A 246 13.66 -11.40 20.70
CA TYR A 246 14.81 -11.63 19.83
C TYR A 246 15.85 -10.49 19.85
N TYR A 247 15.61 -9.45 20.64
CA TYR A 247 16.59 -8.39 20.96
C TYR A 247 17.22 -8.57 22.34
N ASN A 248 16.88 -9.64 23.05
CA ASN A 248 17.32 -9.89 24.42
C ASN A 248 17.93 -11.30 24.52
N GLN A 249 19.22 -11.38 24.82
CA GLN A 249 19.93 -12.66 24.90
C GLN A 249 19.31 -13.62 25.92
N THR A 250 18.89 -13.12 27.08
CA THR A 250 18.26 -13.93 28.13
C THR A 250 16.95 -14.52 27.62
N CYS A 251 16.11 -13.72 26.98
CA CYS A 251 14.85 -14.20 26.42
C CYS A 251 15.06 -15.22 25.29
N LEU A 252 16.00 -14.93 24.40
CA LEU A 252 16.36 -15.82 23.30
C LEU A 252 16.87 -17.19 23.81
N SER A 253 17.68 -17.18 24.88
CA SER A 253 18.19 -18.39 25.51
C SER A 253 17.08 -19.25 26.15
N LEU A 254 15.99 -18.64 26.60
CA LEU A 254 14.82 -19.37 27.13
C LEU A 254 14.06 -20.13 26.03
N LEU A 255 13.98 -19.55 24.84
CA LEU A 255 13.30 -20.16 23.69
C LEU A 255 14.12 -21.27 23.04
N HIS A 256 15.45 -21.14 23.10
CA HIS A 256 16.39 -21.98 22.37
C HIS A 256 17.46 -22.62 23.26
N PRO A 257 17.07 -23.30 24.36
CA PRO A 257 18.03 -23.79 25.35
C PRO A 257 18.98 -24.88 24.83
N SER A 258 18.62 -25.55 23.73
CA SER A 258 19.37 -26.70 23.18
C SER A 258 20.12 -26.38 21.88
N LEU A 259 20.12 -25.13 21.41
CA LEU A 259 20.86 -24.78 20.20
C LEU A 259 22.34 -24.53 20.55
N THR A 260 23.21 -25.25 19.85
CA THR A 260 24.68 -25.13 19.91
C THR A 260 25.22 -24.01 19.03
N ILE A 261 24.35 -23.29 18.32
CA ILE A 261 24.70 -22.18 17.43
C ILE A 261 24.79 -20.91 18.29
N ASP A 262 25.85 -20.12 18.11
CA ASP A 262 25.94 -18.78 18.70
C ASP A 262 24.84 -17.89 18.11
N VAL A 263 23.72 -17.82 18.82
CA VAL A 263 22.58 -17.02 18.38
C VAL A 263 22.74 -15.61 18.90
N GLU A 264 23.14 -14.71 18.01
CA GLU A 264 23.20 -13.29 18.30
C GLU A 264 21.80 -12.65 18.24
N PRO A 265 21.45 -11.79 19.22
CA PRO A 265 20.23 -11.01 19.18
C PRO A 265 20.24 -10.04 18.01
N LEU A 266 19.04 -9.65 17.59
CA LEU A 266 18.85 -8.50 16.71
C LEU A 266 19.38 -7.22 17.38
N ILE A 267 20.02 -6.34 16.60
CA ILE A 267 20.80 -5.22 17.14
C ILE A 267 20.00 -3.90 17.14
N ASN A 268 19.27 -3.61 16.06
CA ASN A 268 18.54 -2.34 15.95
C ASN A 268 17.23 -2.32 16.75
N THR A 269 17.30 -1.94 18.02
CA THR A 269 16.14 -1.96 18.93
C THR A 269 14.97 -1.06 18.53
N ARG A 270 15.17 -0.09 17.62
CA ARG A 270 14.08 0.72 17.04
C ARG A 270 13.15 -0.11 16.15
N ASN A 271 13.64 -1.26 15.69
CA ASN A 271 12.92 -2.23 14.87
C ASN A 271 12.34 -3.38 15.73
N LYS A 272 12.17 -3.19 17.05
CA LYS A 272 11.50 -4.19 17.89
C LYS A 272 10.04 -4.40 17.48
N TYR A 273 9.40 -3.31 17.08
CA TYR A 273 8.02 -3.25 16.66
C TYR A 273 7.95 -3.19 15.15
N PHE A 274 7.09 -4.00 14.54
CA PHE A 274 6.71 -3.77 13.16
C PHE A 274 6.00 -2.41 13.11
N MET A 275 6.56 -1.45 12.35
CA MET A 275 5.93 -0.15 12.18
C MET A 275 4.56 -0.35 11.51
N SER A 276 3.50 -0.27 12.30
CA SER A 276 2.14 -0.29 11.80
C SER A 276 1.82 1.09 11.25
N TYR A 277 2.17 1.33 9.99
CA TYR A 277 1.51 2.40 9.22
C TYR A 277 0.10 1.90 8.89
N THR A 278 -0.81 1.96 9.87
CA THR A 278 -2.23 1.84 9.56
C THR A 278 -2.65 3.09 8.80
N HIS A 279 -2.42 3.11 7.49
CA HIS A 279 -3.41 3.74 6.64
C HIS A 279 -4.64 2.84 6.75
N ARG A 280 -5.49 3.15 7.74
CA ARG A 280 -6.89 2.74 7.63
C ARG A 280 -7.32 3.34 6.30
N PHE A 281 -7.47 2.49 5.28
CA PHE A 281 -8.26 2.83 4.11
C PHE A 281 -9.59 3.25 4.69
N ASP A 282 -9.79 4.56 4.82
CA ASP A 282 -11.03 5.08 5.33
C ASP A 282 -12.03 4.78 4.21
N VAL A 283 -12.71 3.65 4.36
CA VAL A 283 -13.75 3.20 3.43
C VAL A 283 -14.77 4.33 3.28
N LEU A 284 -14.96 5.15 4.31
CA LEU A 284 -15.74 6.37 4.25
C LEU A 284 -15.15 7.37 3.24
N PHE A 285 -13.83 7.59 3.21
CA PHE A 285 -13.16 8.47 2.24
C PHE A 285 -13.29 7.96 0.79
N ILE A 286 -13.17 6.64 0.57
CA ILE A 286 -13.35 6.05 -0.77
C ILE A 286 -14.82 6.19 -1.20
N ILE A 287 -15.77 5.89 -0.32
CA ILE A 287 -17.20 6.02 -0.59
C ILE A 287 -17.57 7.49 -0.83
N THR A 288 -17.07 8.44 -0.04
CA THR A 288 -17.36 9.87 -0.23
C THR A 288 -16.71 10.41 -1.51
N THR A 289 -15.55 9.92 -1.90
CA THR A 289 -14.90 10.28 -3.17
C THR A 289 -15.68 9.74 -4.36
N ILE A 290 -16.13 8.48 -4.31
CA ILE A 290 -16.97 7.87 -5.35
C ILE A 290 -18.32 8.59 -5.44
N ILE A 291 -19.01 8.84 -4.31
CA ILE A 291 -20.26 9.60 -4.26
C ILE A 291 -20.04 11.03 -4.77
N GLY A 292 -18.92 11.67 -4.44
CA GLY A 292 -18.56 13.00 -4.93
C GLY A 292 -18.35 13.05 -6.44
N ILE A 293 -17.70 12.03 -7.02
CA ILE A 293 -17.46 11.91 -8.47
C ILE A 293 -18.76 11.59 -9.21
N PHE A 294 -19.52 10.58 -8.76
CA PHE A 294 -20.78 10.21 -9.42
C PHE A 294 -21.88 11.25 -9.19
N GLY A 295 -21.95 11.85 -8.01
CA GLY A 295 -22.87 12.93 -7.67
C GLY A 295 -22.56 14.21 -8.45
N GLY A 296 -21.28 14.60 -8.54
CA GLY A 296 -20.83 15.76 -9.31
C GLY A 296 -21.05 15.58 -10.82
N LEU A 297 -20.72 14.40 -11.37
CA LEU A 297 -20.92 14.09 -12.79
C LEU A 297 -22.40 14.00 -13.16
N SER A 298 -23.25 13.40 -12.31
CA SER A 298 -24.70 13.36 -12.52
C SER A 298 -25.34 14.74 -12.41
N PHE A 299 -24.88 15.60 -11.50
CA PHE A 299 -25.35 16.98 -11.38
C PHE A 299 -24.96 17.80 -12.62
N ALA A 300 -23.71 17.69 -13.08
CA ALA A 300 -23.23 18.36 -14.28
C ALA A 300 -24.00 17.91 -15.54
N LEU A 301 -24.24 16.60 -15.70
CA LEU A 301 -24.98 16.08 -16.86
C LEU A 301 -26.47 16.42 -16.84
N ARG A 302 -27.14 16.41 -15.68
CA ARG A 302 -28.58 16.66 -15.60
C ARG A 302 -28.95 18.14 -15.58
N PHE A 303 -28.13 19.01 -14.99
CA PHE A 303 -28.49 20.41 -14.77
C PHE A 303 -27.64 21.39 -15.57
N ILE A 304 -26.33 21.17 -15.69
CA ILE A 304 -25.43 22.10 -16.38
C ILE A 304 -25.47 21.88 -17.90
N SER A 305 -25.45 20.62 -18.35
CA SER A 305 -25.50 20.26 -19.78
C SER A 305 -26.70 20.85 -20.54
N PRO A 306 -27.97 20.73 -20.07
CA PRO A 306 -29.10 21.32 -20.80
C PRO A 306 -29.06 22.85 -20.81
N PHE A 307 -28.51 23.49 -19.77
CA PHE A 307 -28.35 24.94 -19.72
C PHE A 307 -27.33 25.43 -20.75
N ILE A 308 -26.18 24.77 -20.85
CA ILE A 308 -25.17 25.06 -21.88
C ILE A 308 -25.73 24.79 -23.28
N ALA A 309 -26.43 23.66 -23.48
CA ALA A 309 -27.06 23.35 -24.76
C ALA A 309 -28.09 24.42 -25.17
N ALA A 310 -28.90 24.91 -24.23
CA ALA A 310 -29.87 25.98 -24.49
C ALA A 310 -29.19 27.31 -24.88
N ILE A 311 -28.06 27.66 -24.24
CA ILE A 311 -27.26 28.84 -24.59
C ILE A 311 -26.67 28.70 -25.99
N VAL A 312 -26.08 27.57 -26.32
CA VAL A 312 -25.49 27.29 -27.63
C VAL A 312 -26.56 27.33 -28.73
N LEU A 313 -27.73 26.73 -28.49
CA LEU A 313 -28.85 26.78 -29.44
C LEU A 313 -29.38 28.21 -29.64
N ARG A 314 -29.49 29.00 -28.56
CA ARG A 314 -29.89 30.42 -28.66
C ARG A 314 -28.87 31.27 -29.44
N TRP A 315 -27.58 31.01 -29.25
CA TRP A 315 -26.52 31.68 -30.00
C TRP A 315 -26.51 31.31 -31.48
N LYS A 316 -26.73 30.02 -31.80
CA LYS A 316 -26.83 29.56 -33.19
C LYS A 316 -28.04 30.19 -33.89
N ASN A 317 -29.20 30.25 -33.22
CA ASN A 317 -30.39 30.88 -33.79
C ASN A 317 -30.24 32.41 -33.95
N ARG A 318 -29.48 33.09 -33.08
CA ARG A 318 -29.17 34.52 -33.27
C ARG A 318 -28.31 34.77 -34.50
N ARG A 319 -27.27 33.96 -34.75
CA ARG A 319 -26.44 34.10 -35.96
C ARG A 319 -27.23 33.85 -37.25
N VAL A 320 -28.10 32.84 -37.26
CA VAL A 320 -28.98 32.56 -38.41
C VAL A 320 -29.97 33.71 -38.64
N PHE A 321 -30.40 34.44 -37.60
CA PHE A 321 -31.25 35.62 -37.78
C PHE A 321 -30.46 36.82 -38.33
N GLU A 322 -29.23 37.05 -37.86
CA GLU A 322 -28.35 38.11 -38.37
C GLU A 322 -27.99 37.88 -39.86
N ASP A 323 -27.68 36.65 -40.26
CA ASP A 323 -27.38 36.29 -41.66
C ASP A 323 -28.60 36.44 -42.60
N ASN A 324 -29.83 36.35 -42.08
CA ASN A 324 -31.06 36.50 -42.88
C ASN A 324 -31.58 37.94 -42.96
N VAL A 325 -31.19 38.82 -42.02
CA VAL A 325 -31.61 40.24 -42.03
C VAL A 325 -30.73 41.07 -42.96
N GLU A 326 -29.48 40.68 -43.20
CA GLU A 326 -28.59 41.37 -44.16
C GLU A 326 -29.04 41.24 -45.63
N HIS A 327 -29.90 40.27 -45.96
CA HIS A 327 -30.46 40.09 -47.31
C HIS A 327 -31.76 40.86 -47.59
N VAL A 328 -32.31 41.60 -46.61
CA VAL A 328 -33.58 42.33 -46.76
C VAL A 328 -33.45 43.78 -46.26
N MET A 329 -32.59 44.59 -46.89
CA MET A 329 -32.74 46.04 -46.87
C MET A 329 -32.57 46.61 -48.28
N PRO A 330 -33.62 47.18 -48.90
CA PRO A 330 -33.49 47.94 -50.13
C PRO A 330 -32.99 49.36 -49.82
N THR A 331 -31.91 49.74 -50.48
CA THR A 331 -31.51 51.14 -50.71
C THR A 331 -32.68 51.90 -51.34
N GLN A 332 -33.30 52.83 -50.60
CA GLN A 332 -34.08 53.90 -51.20
C GLN A 332 -33.18 55.10 -51.49
N GLN A 333 -33.15 55.43 -52.78
CA GLN A 333 -32.41 56.52 -53.39
C GLN A 333 -33.05 57.87 -53.09
N HIS A 334 -32.20 58.86 -52.82
CA HIS A 334 -32.49 60.27 -53.04
C HIS A 334 -32.61 60.54 -54.55
N GLN A 335 -33.74 61.11 -54.97
CA GLN A 335 -33.81 62.32 -55.81
C GLN A 335 -35.23 62.87 -55.83
#